data_AF-A5WYF3-F1
#
_entry.id   AF-A5WYF3-F1
#
_cell.length_a   1.000
_cell.length_b   1.000
_cell.length_c   1.000
_cell.angle_alpha   90.00
_cell.angle_beta   90.00
_cell.angle_gamma   90.00
#
_symmetry.space_group_name_H-M   'P 1'
#
loop_
_entity.id
_entity.type
_entity.pdbx_description
1 polymer ?
#
loop_
_entity_poly.entity_id
_entity_poly.type
_entity_poly.pdbx_seq_one_letter_code
_entity_poly.pdbx_strand_id
1 'polypeptide(L)' 'MKLSMVLILMAVALSGCPNSVLAIYCPCNLRNWDPVCGTNGTTYVNRCEFECTQREYAKLGRRIYIAKKGRC' A
#
# COMPACT_ATOMS: atom_id res chain seq x y z
N MET A 1 -37.96 26.00 2.50
CA MET A 1 -37.54 24.93 3.45
C MET A 1 -37.21 23.61 2.75
N LYS A 2 -38.02 23.12 1.80
CA LYS A 2 -37.72 21.88 1.01
C LYS A 2 -36.60 22.09 -0.04
N LEU A 3 -36.60 23.21 -0.76
CA LEU A 3 -35.62 23.49 -1.81
C LEU A 3 -34.20 23.76 -1.27
N SER A 4 -34.08 24.48 -0.15
CA SER A 4 -32.79 24.73 0.52
C SER A 4 -32.15 23.45 1.06
N MET A 5 -32.94 22.48 1.51
CA MET A 5 -32.46 21.20 2.03
C MET A 5 -31.94 20.28 0.91
N VAL A 6 -32.57 20.33 -0.28
CA VAL A 6 -32.11 19.61 -1.48
C VAL A 6 -30.77 20.17 -1.97
N LEU A 7 -30.56 21.48 -1.93
CA LEU A 7 -29.29 22.10 -2.32
C LEU A 7 -28.11 21.69 -1.41
N ILE A 8 -28.37 21.57 -0.10
CA ILE A 8 -27.36 21.11 0.87
C ILE A 8 -27.01 19.63 0.64
N LEU A 9 -27.99 18.79 0.32
CA LEU A 9 -27.77 17.37 0.01
C LEU A 9 -26.92 17.18 -1.26
N MET A 10 -27.11 18.00 -2.29
CA MET A 10 -26.30 17.95 -3.51
C MET A 10 -24.85 18.44 -3.27
N ALA A 11 -24.64 19.36 -2.32
CA ALA A 11 -23.30 19.80 -1.92
C ALA A 11 -22.52 18.75 -1.12
N VAL A 12 -23.22 17.92 -0.32
CA VAL A 12 -22.59 16.82 0.45
C VAL A 12 -22.17 15.65 -0.45
N ALA A 13 -22.80 15.47 -1.61
CA ALA A 13 -22.38 14.46 -2.60
C ALA A 13 -21.03 14.78 -3.27
N LEU A 14 -20.55 16.03 -3.17
CA LEU A 14 -19.26 16.48 -3.70
C LEU A 14 -18.14 16.48 -2.64
N SER A 15 -18.46 16.25 -1.35
CA SER A 15 -17.50 16.17 -0.25
C SER A 15 -17.25 14.74 0.25
N GLY A 16 -17.79 13.74 -0.44
CA GLY A 16 -17.26 12.39 -0.34
C GLY A 16 -16.01 12.29 -1.20
N CYS A 17 -14.84 12.11 -0.59
CA CYS A 17 -13.72 11.50 -1.29
C CYS A 17 -13.93 9.98 -1.21
N PRO A 18 -14.44 9.28 -2.24
CA PRO A 18 -14.63 7.83 -2.15
C PRO A 18 -13.31 7.05 -2.34
N ASN A 19 -12.12 7.64 -2.15
CA ASN A 19 -10.87 6.98 -2.55
C ASN A 19 -9.62 7.33 -1.72
N SER A 20 -9.72 7.39 -0.38
CA SER A 20 -8.50 7.34 0.47
C SER A 20 -8.19 5.95 1.02
N VAL A 21 -8.75 4.89 0.45
CA VAL A 21 -8.35 3.50 0.71
C VAL A 21 -7.66 2.89 -0.50
N LEU A 22 -6.59 3.54 -0.98
CA LEU A 22 -5.49 2.79 -1.59
C LEU A 22 -4.50 2.38 -0.50
N ALA A 23 -5.00 1.92 0.65
CA ALA A 23 -4.21 1.10 1.54
C ALA A 23 -3.84 -0.14 0.73
N ILE A 24 -2.57 -0.29 0.44
CA ILE A 24 -2.06 -1.37 -0.40
C ILE A 24 -2.32 -2.66 0.33
N TYR A 25 -3.38 -3.33 -0.12
CA TYR A 25 -3.74 -4.63 0.39
C TYR A 25 -2.63 -5.61 0.01
N CYS A 26 -1.87 -6.02 1.02
CA CYS A 26 -0.76 -6.94 0.93
C CYS A 26 -1.07 -8.16 1.81
N PRO A 27 -1.79 -9.17 1.29
CA PRO A 27 -2.08 -10.38 2.03
C PRO A 27 -0.85 -11.29 2.06
N CYS A 28 0.06 -11.03 3.00
CA CYS A 28 1.22 -11.88 3.24
C CYS A 28 1.12 -12.57 4.61
N ASN A 29 1.49 -13.84 4.67
CA ASN A 29 1.66 -14.52 5.94
C ASN A 29 2.98 -14.07 6.60
N LEU A 30 2.91 -13.05 7.46
CA LEU A 30 4.07 -12.52 8.19
C LEU A 30 4.56 -13.45 9.31
N ARG A 31 3.88 -14.58 9.54
CA ARG A 31 4.35 -15.61 10.48
C ARG A 31 5.29 -16.62 9.81
N ASN A 32 5.28 -16.70 8.47
CA ASN A 32 6.23 -17.53 7.74
C ASN A 32 7.58 -16.83 7.63
N TRP A 33 8.54 -17.30 8.43
CA TRP A 33 9.87 -16.71 8.51
C TRP A 33 10.81 -17.34 7.47
N ASP A 34 11.03 -16.63 6.36
CA ASP A 34 11.98 -16.98 5.29
C ASP A 34 12.64 -15.69 4.76
N PRO A 35 13.55 -15.08 5.55
CA PRO A 35 13.93 -13.70 5.35
C PRO A 35 14.70 -13.47 4.06
N VAL A 36 14.52 -12.28 3.47
CA VAL A 36 15.28 -11.81 2.31
C VAL A 36 15.82 -10.42 2.53
N CYS A 37 17.02 -10.15 2.01
CA CYS A 37 17.63 -8.83 2.06
C CYS A 37 17.36 -8.10 0.75
N GLY A 38 16.77 -6.91 0.81
CA GLY A 38 16.59 -6.03 -0.34
C GLY A 38 17.85 -5.24 -0.69
N THR A 39 17.97 -4.76 -1.93
CA THR A 39 19.05 -3.84 -2.36
C THR A 39 19.04 -2.50 -1.64
N ASN A 40 17.97 -2.20 -0.90
CA ASN A 40 17.86 -1.05 -0.01
C ASN A 40 18.39 -1.31 1.41
N GLY A 41 18.96 -2.49 1.68
CA GLY A 41 19.47 -2.86 3.00
C GLY A 41 18.37 -3.23 4.01
N THR A 42 17.12 -3.36 3.58
CA THR A 42 16.02 -3.79 4.44
C THR A 42 15.87 -5.31 4.42
N THR A 43 15.76 -5.90 5.62
CA THR A 43 15.35 -7.30 5.76
C THR A 43 13.84 -7.40 5.73
N TYR A 44 13.32 -8.25 4.86
CA TYR A 44 11.90 -8.60 4.78
C TYR A 44 11.70 -10.00 5.38
N VAL A 45 10.63 -10.20 6.15
CA VAL A 45 10.23 -11.45 6.81
C VAL A 45 10.17 -12.60 5.82
N ASN A 46 9.65 -12.31 4.62
CA ASN A 46 9.66 -13.23 3.49
C ASN A 46 9.55 -12.49 2.16
N ARG A 47 9.67 -13.26 1.07
CA ARG A 47 9.51 -12.77 -0.30
C ARG A 47 8.20 -12.01 -0.54
N CYS A 48 7.09 -12.46 0.03
CA CYS A 48 5.79 -11.82 -0.17
C CYS A 48 5.81 -10.37 0.35
N GLU A 49 6.33 -10.15 1.55
CA GLU A 49 6.47 -8.81 2.13
C GLU A 49 7.40 -7.91 1.27
N PHE A 50 8.51 -8.48 0.76
CA PHE A 50 9.39 -7.78 -0.18
C PHE A 50 8.63 -7.33 -1.44
N GLU A 51 7.87 -8.23 -2.06
CA GLU A 51 7.12 -7.94 -3.30
C GLU A 51 6.03 -6.88 -3.08
N CYS A 52 5.37 -6.89 -1.92
CA CYS A 52 4.46 -5.82 -1.56
C CYS A 52 5.15 -4.46 -1.46
N THR A 53 6.31 -4.42 -0.82
CA THR A 53 7.11 -3.19 -0.74
C THR A 53 7.60 -2.76 -2.11
N GLN A 54 7.96 -3.72 -2.98
CA GLN A 54 8.39 -3.44 -4.35
C GLN A 54 7.29 -2.74 -5.16
N ARG A 55 6.01 -3.10 -4.98
CA ARG A 55 4.87 -2.40 -5.62
C ARG A 55 4.77 -0.94 -5.19
N GLU A 56 5.12 -0.63 -3.95
CA GLU A 56 5.15 0.77 -3.47
C GLU A 56 6.29 1.56 -4.06
N TYR A 57 7.48 0.96 -4.14
CA TYR A 57 8.60 1.58 -4.83
C TYR A 57 8.25 1.83 -6.31
N ALA A 58 7.56 0.88 -6.97
CA ALA A 58 7.18 1.01 -8.37
C ALA A 58 6.26 2.22 -8.64
N LYS A 59 5.32 2.53 -7.73
CA LYS A 59 4.48 3.74 -7.82
C LYS A 59 5.27 5.04 -7.73
N LEU A 60 6.41 5.00 -7.05
CA LEU A 60 7.34 6.11 -6.95
C LEU A 60 8.36 6.15 -8.10
N GLY A 61 8.21 5.30 -9.12
CA GLY A 61 9.17 5.18 -10.22
C GLY A 61 10.51 4.55 -9.79
N ARG A 62 10.54 3.87 -8.64
CA ARG A 62 11.72 3.18 -8.09
C ARG A 62 11.58 1.67 -8.22
N ARG A 63 12.72 0.98 -8.24
CA ARG A 63 12.77 -0.49 -8.22
C ARG A 63 13.80 -0.95 -7.20
N ILE A 64 13.42 -1.92 -6.38
CA ILE A 64 14.30 -2.64 -5.46
C ILE A 64 14.36 -4.10 -5.90
N TYR A 65 15.48 -4.76 -5.64
CA TYR A 65 15.67 -6.19 -5.94
C TYR A 65 16.03 -6.93 -4.65
N ILE A 66 15.91 -8.26 -4.67
CA ILE A 66 16.47 -9.09 -3.60
C ILE A 66 17.98 -9.17 -3.82
N ALA A 67 18.76 -8.69 -2.86
CA ALA A 67 20.21 -8.74 -2.87
C ALA A 67 20.74 -10.13 -2.48
N LYS A 68 20.20 -10.73 -1.41
CA LYS A 68 20.55 -12.07 -0.95
C LYS A 68 19.37 -12.72 -0.21
N LYS A 69 19.37 -14.05 -0.16
CA LYS A 69 18.54 -14.80 0.80
C LYS A 69 19.10 -14.59 2.22
N GLY A 70 18.22 -14.64 3.22
CA GLY A 70 18.56 -14.34 4.61
C GLY A 70 18.39 -12.86 4.95
N ARG A 71 18.69 -12.52 6.20
CA ARG A 71 18.72 -11.12 6.67
C ARG A 71 19.82 -10.33 5.96
N CYS A 72 19.64 -9.03 5.82
CA CYS A 72 20.75 -8.11 5.63
C CYS A 72 21.68 -8.25 6.84
#